data_AF-A0A0Q7ESU0-F1
#
_entry.id   AF-A0A0Q7ESU0-F1
#
_cell.length_a   1.000
_cell.length_b   1.000
_cell.length_c   1.000
_cell.angle_alpha   90.00
_cell.angle_beta   90.00
_cell.angle_gamma   90.00
#
_symmetry.space_group_name_H-M   'P 1'
#
loop_
_entity.id
_entity.type
_entity.pdbx_description
1 polymer ?
#
loop_
_entity_poly.entity_id
_entity_poly.type
_entity_poly.pdbx_seq_one_letter_code
_entity_poly.pdbx_strand_id
1 'polypeptide(L)'
;MLTRRLDCEIDDSQKVVMRFYDPRILLGLPSALDAHFAPVSAYQTAITQIHAEVARNAKASVREFDRLVEHVLSFCDTGCIAPLLLCLDDRFEAHEAMFSIIHAAESFADEPYIQACLAARPGVIVDAPEWADILLRRIQNNDDSRAVLESLLAKDYAQQNRNAAPCDKQQALLQKA
;
A
#
# COMPACT_ATOMS: atom_id res chain seq x y z
N MET A 1 -14.54 -12.84 -19.06
CA MET A 1 -14.01 -13.62 -17.91
C MET A 1 -13.24 -12.65 -17.04
N LEU A 2 -13.70 -12.41 -15.81
CA LEU A 2 -13.34 -11.25 -14.96
C LEU A 2 -12.41 -11.59 -13.79
N THR A 3 -11.78 -12.76 -13.82
CA THR A 3 -10.99 -13.30 -12.72
C THR A 3 -9.78 -14.04 -13.27
N ARG A 4 -8.58 -13.76 -12.75
CA ARG A 4 -7.40 -14.57 -13.02
C ARG A 4 -7.33 -15.69 -11.99
N ARG A 5 -6.93 -16.87 -12.46
CA ARG A 5 -6.91 -18.13 -11.73
C ARG A 5 -5.49 -18.36 -11.19
N LEU A 6 -5.35 -18.43 -9.88
CA LEU A 6 -4.12 -18.83 -9.20
C LEU A 6 -4.29 -20.28 -8.75
N ASP A 7 -3.44 -21.15 -9.28
CA ASP A 7 -3.37 -22.55 -8.85
C ASP A 7 -2.60 -22.59 -7.53
N CYS A 8 -3.31 -22.83 -6.44
CA CYS A 8 -2.75 -22.97 -5.09
C CYS A 8 -3.04 -24.36 -4.55
N GLU A 9 -2.17 -24.87 -3.68
CA GLU A 9 -2.31 -26.19 -3.07
C GLU A 9 -2.55 -26.00 -1.57
N ILE A 10 -3.65 -26.55 -1.06
CA ILE A 10 -4.04 -26.45 0.36
C ILE A 10 -4.18 -27.87 0.92
N ASP A 11 -3.67 -28.09 2.14
CA ASP A 11 -3.74 -29.31 2.95
C ASP A 11 -3.60 -30.63 2.17
N ASP A 12 -2.35 -31.11 2.06
CA ASP A 12 -2.01 -32.45 1.53
C ASP A 12 -2.43 -32.73 0.07
N SER A 13 -2.12 -31.78 -0.84
CA SER A 13 -2.12 -31.93 -2.32
C SER A 13 -3.42 -31.60 -3.07
N GLN A 14 -4.34 -30.85 -2.46
CA GLN A 14 -5.54 -30.41 -3.18
C GLN A 14 -5.25 -29.11 -3.95
N LYS A 15 -5.20 -29.21 -5.29
CA LYS A 15 -5.10 -28.03 -6.17
C LYS A 15 -6.43 -27.29 -6.22
N VAL A 16 -6.45 -26.10 -5.63
CA VAL A 16 -7.58 -25.16 -5.66
C VAL A 16 -7.23 -24.01 -6.59
N VAL A 17 -8.22 -23.55 -7.35
CA VAL A 17 -8.06 -22.40 -8.24
C VAL A 17 -8.69 -21.19 -7.60
N MET A 18 -7.88 -20.34 -6.96
CA MET A 18 -8.35 -19.07 -6.43
C MET A 18 -8.56 -18.06 -7.54
N ARG A 19 -9.67 -17.31 -7.46
CA ARG A 19 -10.07 -16.30 -8.45
C ARG A 19 -10.01 -14.94 -7.81
N PHE A 20 -8.97 -14.17 -8.14
CA PHE A 20 -8.84 -12.79 -7.67
C PHE A 20 -9.50 -11.83 -8.65
N TYR A 21 -10.17 -10.83 -8.10
CA TYR A 21 -10.65 -9.67 -8.84
C TYR A 21 -9.51 -8.65 -8.90
N ASP A 22 -8.82 -8.59 -10.04
CA ASP A 22 -7.83 -7.54 -10.32
C ASP A 22 -8.51 -6.47 -11.20
N PRO A 23 -8.85 -5.29 -10.65
CA PRO A 23 -9.55 -4.26 -11.41
C PRO A 23 -8.71 -3.74 -12.59
N ARG A 24 -7.39 -3.94 -12.63
CA ARG A 24 -6.58 -3.59 -13.81
C ARG A 24 -6.88 -4.45 -15.03
N ILE A 25 -7.29 -5.70 -14.83
CA ILE A 25 -7.67 -6.59 -15.95
C ILE A 25 -8.92 -6.04 -16.65
N LEU A 26 -9.85 -5.45 -15.89
CA LEU A 26 -11.01 -4.75 -16.43
C LEU A 26 -10.64 -3.51 -17.25
N LEU A 27 -9.52 -2.90 -16.91
CA LEU A 27 -8.98 -1.70 -17.55
C LEU A 27 -7.99 -2.02 -18.69
N GLY A 28 -7.77 -3.31 -19.02
CA GLY A 28 -6.82 -3.73 -20.04
C GLY A 28 -5.35 -3.48 -19.66
N LEU A 29 -5.07 -3.26 -18.39
CA LEU A 29 -3.74 -2.99 -17.85
C LEU A 29 -3.05 -4.30 -17.39
N PRO A 30 -1.71 -4.34 -17.36
CA PRO A 30 -0.96 -5.45 -16.77
C PRO A 30 -1.32 -5.66 -15.29
N SER A 31 -1.22 -6.89 -14.80
CA SER A 31 -1.53 -7.21 -13.39
C SER A 31 -0.41 -6.70 -12.44
N ALA A 32 -0.75 -6.40 -11.18
CA ALA A 32 0.23 -6.04 -10.12
C ALA A 32 1.29 -7.08 -9.95
N LEU A 33 0.89 -8.33 -10.13
CA LEU A 33 1.71 -9.49 -9.85
C LEU A 33 2.88 -9.58 -10.84
N ASP A 34 2.81 -8.84 -11.95
CA ASP A 34 3.82 -8.77 -12.99
C ASP A 34 4.73 -7.52 -12.84
N ALA A 35 4.72 -6.84 -11.68
CA ALA A 35 5.37 -5.54 -11.46
C ALA A 35 6.83 -5.50 -11.98
N HIS A 36 7.09 -4.56 -12.88
CA HIS A 36 8.42 -4.14 -13.30
C HIS A 36 8.72 -2.79 -12.64
N PHE A 37 9.92 -2.65 -12.07
CA PHE A 37 10.36 -1.38 -11.48
C PHE A 37 10.47 -0.29 -12.57
N ALA A 38 9.58 0.69 -12.54
CA ALA A 38 9.74 1.92 -13.31
C ALA A 38 10.70 2.88 -12.57
N PRO A 39 11.39 3.79 -13.26
CA PRO A 39 12.11 4.87 -12.58
C PRO A 39 11.12 5.80 -11.87
N VAL A 40 11.43 6.20 -10.63
CA VAL A 40 10.60 7.07 -9.75
C VAL A 40 10.03 8.32 -10.44
N SER A 41 10.72 8.83 -11.47
CA SER A 41 10.26 9.98 -12.26
C SER A 41 9.02 9.73 -13.11
N ALA A 42 8.61 8.48 -13.33
CA ALA A 42 7.56 8.13 -14.29
C ALA A 42 6.15 8.51 -13.78
N TYR A 43 5.81 8.19 -12.54
CA TYR A 43 4.48 8.45 -11.97
C TYR A 43 4.36 9.79 -11.22
N GLN A 44 5.48 10.43 -10.87
CA GLN A 44 5.51 11.62 -10.00
C GLN A 44 4.69 12.79 -10.55
N THR A 45 4.70 13.00 -11.87
CA THR A 45 3.91 14.05 -12.53
C THR A 45 2.41 13.81 -12.36
N ALA A 46 1.96 12.56 -12.50
CA ALA A 46 0.55 12.21 -12.34
C ALA A 46 0.09 12.35 -10.88
N ILE A 47 0.93 11.94 -9.92
CA ILE A 47 0.67 12.19 -8.48
C ILE A 47 0.55 13.68 -8.18
N THR A 48 1.42 14.51 -8.75
CA THR A 48 1.38 15.97 -8.57
C THR A 48 0.08 16.57 -9.10
N GLN A 49 -0.44 16.04 -10.21
CA GLN A 49 -1.74 16.46 -10.75
C GLN A 49 -2.89 16.10 -9.81
N ILE A 50 -2.88 14.89 -9.23
CA ILE A 50 -3.86 14.48 -8.22
C ILE A 50 -3.83 15.44 -7.02
N HIS A 51 -2.65 15.70 -6.46
CA HIS A 51 -2.49 16.66 -5.36
C HIS A 51 -3.04 18.05 -5.71
N ALA A 52 -2.80 18.54 -6.93
CA ALA A 52 -3.29 19.84 -7.37
C ALA A 52 -4.81 19.89 -7.57
N GLU A 53 -5.45 18.78 -7.94
CA GLU A 53 -6.92 18.67 -7.97
C GLU A 53 -7.51 18.65 -6.56
N VAL A 54 -6.96 17.83 -5.67
CA VAL A 54 -7.40 17.75 -4.27
C VAL A 54 -7.26 19.11 -3.58
N ALA A 55 -6.11 19.77 -3.72
CA ALA A 55 -5.84 21.07 -3.11
C ALA A 55 -6.75 22.19 -3.64
N ARG A 56 -7.21 22.12 -4.89
CA ARG A 56 -8.16 23.08 -5.43
C ARG A 56 -9.56 22.91 -4.85
N ASN A 57 -9.85 21.75 -4.25
CA ASN A 57 -11.18 21.34 -3.80
C ASN A 57 -12.28 21.69 -4.81
N ALA A 58 -11.92 21.61 -6.10
CA ALA A 58 -12.88 21.85 -7.16
C ALA A 58 -13.84 20.66 -7.15
N LYS A 59 -15.07 20.86 -7.62
CA LYS A 59 -15.96 19.76 -8.04
C LYS A 59 -15.38 19.11 -9.30
N ALA A 60 -14.12 18.66 -9.23
CA ALA A 60 -13.47 17.88 -10.24
C ALA A 60 -14.38 16.68 -10.50
N SER A 61 -14.55 16.33 -11.78
CA SER A 61 -15.36 15.17 -12.09
C SER A 61 -14.68 13.95 -11.47
N VAL A 62 -15.43 13.11 -10.74
CA VAL A 62 -14.94 11.81 -10.26
C VAL A 62 -14.27 11.04 -11.40
N ARG A 63 -14.78 11.18 -12.63
CA ARG A 63 -14.20 10.58 -13.85
C ARG A 63 -12.82 11.12 -14.22
N GLU A 64 -12.56 12.41 -14.01
CA GLU A 64 -11.22 12.98 -14.26
C GLU A 64 -10.23 12.50 -13.22
N PHE A 65 -10.68 12.39 -11.97
CA PHE A 65 -9.90 11.82 -10.89
C PHE A 65 -9.55 10.35 -11.15
N ASP A 66 -10.53 9.53 -11.52
CA ASP A 66 -10.32 8.13 -11.87
C ASP A 66 -9.29 7.98 -13.00
N ARG A 67 -9.34 8.83 -14.03
CA ARG A 67 -8.33 8.83 -15.11
C ARG A 67 -6.92 9.15 -14.62
N LEU A 68 -6.78 10.09 -13.69
CA LEU A 68 -5.47 10.41 -13.11
C LEU A 68 -4.93 9.23 -12.30
N VAL A 69 -5.79 8.58 -11.52
CA VAL A 69 -5.44 7.38 -10.74
C VAL A 69 -5.07 6.22 -11.67
N GLU A 70 -5.84 5.98 -12.73
CA GLU A 70 -5.55 4.97 -13.77
C GLU A 70 -4.18 5.24 -14.43
N HIS A 71 -3.88 6.50 -14.72
CA HIS A 71 -2.60 6.88 -15.30
C HIS A 71 -1.44 6.55 -14.34
N VAL A 72 -1.59 6.79 -13.02
CA VAL A 72 -0.61 6.36 -12.01
C VAL A 72 -0.45 4.83 -12.00
N LEU A 73 -1.55 4.08 -12.05
CA LEU A 73 -1.50 2.61 -12.05
C LEU A 73 -0.86 2.03 -13.31
N SER A 74 -0.94 2.72 -14.45
CA SER A 74 -0.35 2.26 -15.71
C SER A 74 1.16 2.06 -15.64
N PHE A 75 1.84 2.75 -14.71
CA PHE A 75 3.28 2.59 -14.49
C PHE A 75 3.65 1.28 -13.78
N CYS A 76 2.70 0.58 -13.17
CA CYS A 76 2.91 -0.71 -12.48
C CYS A 76 4.03 -0.69 -11.42
N ASP A 77 4.25 0.46 -10.77
CA ASP A 77 5.34 0.68 -9.82
C ASP A 77 4.80 0.77 -8.39
N THR A 78 5.27 -0.10 -7.50
CA THR A 78 4.87 -0.11 -6.08
C THR A 78 5.34 1.15 -5.33
N GLY A 79 6.36 1.85 -5.83
CA GLY A 79 6.82 3.12 -5.27
C GLY A 79 5.76 4.22 -5.31
N CYS A 80 4.74 4.12 -6.16
CA CYS A 80 3.68 5.12 -6.25
C CYS A 80 2.63 5.01 -5.13
N ILE A 81 2.57 3.87 -4.41
CA ILE A 81 1.50 3.60 -3.44
C ILE A 81 1.53 4.62 -2.29
N ALA A 82 2.68 4.83 -1.66
CA ALA A 82 2.79 5.75 -0.53
C ALA A 82 2.51 7.22 -0.94
N PRO A 83 3.10 7.76 -2.03
CA PRO A 83 2.72 9.07 -2.57
C PRO A 83 1.24 9.20 -2.89
N LEU A 84 0.60 8.15 -3.41
CA LEU A 84 -0.83 8.15 -3.71
C LEU A 84 -1.69 8.22 -2.44
N LEU A 85 -1.32 7.48 -1.38
CA LEU A 85 -2.01 7.52 -0.10
C LEU A 85 -1.89 8.89 0.60
N LEU A 86 -0.78 9.61 0.37
CA LEU A 86 -0.59 10.97 0.88
C LEU A 86 -1.48 12.02 0.18
N CYS A 87 -2.19 11.65 -0.90
CA CYS A 87 -3.20 12.50 -1.53
C CYS A 87 -4.57 12.44 -0.84
N LEU A 88 -4.76 11.58 0.16
CA LEU A 88 -6.02 11.51 0.92
C LEU A 88 -6.23 12.82 1.70
N ASP A 89 -7.46 13.34 1.68
CA ASP A 89 -7.83 14.58 2.36
C ASP A 89 -9.27 14.47 2.91
N ASP A 90 -9.43 14.63 4.22
CA ASP A 90 -10.74 14.57 4.89
C ASP A 90 -11.67 15.73 4.46
N ARG A 91 -11.12 16.82 3.91
CA ARG A 91 -11.88 18.01 3.50
C ARG A 91 -12.40 17.92 2.06
N PHE A 92 -11.99 16.90 1.30
CA PHE A 92 -12.38 16.77 -0.09
C PHE A 92 -13.81 16.22 -0.20
N GLU A 93 -14.71 16.97 -0.83
CA GLU A 93 -16.16 16.65 -0.82
C GLU A 93 -16.53 15.37 -1.59
N ALA A 94 -15.73 14.96 -2.58
CA ALA A 94 -16.01 13.77 -3.39
C ALA A 94 -15.34 12.53 -2.78
N HIS A 95 -15.99 11.90 -1.80
CA HIS A 95 -15.48 10.71 -1.12
C HIS A 95 -15.20 9.55 -2.07
N GLU A 96 -15.97 9.42 -3.16
CA GLU A 96 -15.74 8.40 -4.19
C GLU A 96 -14.35 8.49 -4.80
N ALA A 97 -13.83 9.70 -5.01
CA ALA A 97 -12.47 9.90 -5.53
C ALA A 97 -11.40 9.44 -4.54
N MET A 98 -11.60 9.68 -3.24
CA MET A 98 -10.70 9.19 -2.19
C MET A 98 -10.74 7.66 -2.10
N PHE A 99 -11.92 7.05 -2.28
CA PHE A 99 -12.03 5.60 -2.42
C PHE A 99 -11.31 5.07 -3.67
N SER A 100 -11.29 5.80 -4.79
CA SER A 100 -10.49 5.43 -5.97
C SER A 100 -8.99 5.36 -5.65
N ILE A 101 -8.45 6.26 -4.83
CA ILE A 101 -7.06 6.17 -4.32
C ILE A 101 -6.85 4.88 -3.52
N ILE A 102 -7.75 4.59 -2.58
CA ILE A 102 -7.63 3.40 -1.72
C ILE A 102 -7.68 2.13 -2.57
N HIS A 103 -8.64 2.02 -3.49
CA HIS A 103 -8.77 0.86 -4.36
C HIS A 103 -7.59 0.69 -5.32
N ALA A 104 -7.01 1.80 -5.78
CA ALA A 104 -5.78 1.75 -6.56
C ALA A 104 -4.61 1.20 -5.75
N ALA A 105 -4.42 1.66 -4.51
CA ALA A 105 -3.41 1.15 -3.60
C ALA A 105 -3.62 -0.35 -3.26
N GLU A 106 -4.87 -0.74 -2.98
CA GLU A 106 -5.25 -2.13 -2.69
C GLU A 106 -5.14 -3.07 -3.90
N SER A 107 -4.99 -2.53 -5.11
CA SER A 107 -4.77 -3.38 -6.30
C SER A 107 -3.36 -4.01 -6.31
N PHE A 108 -2.42 -3.50 -5.53
CA PHE A 108 -1.08 -4.07 -5.41
C PHE A 108 -1.06 -5.28 -4.46
N ALA A 109 0.02 -6.07 -4.51
CA ALA A 109 0.17 -7.19 -3.58
C ALA A 109 0.21 -6.71 -2.12
N ASP A 110 -0.22 -7.55 -1.18
CA ASP A 110 -0.37 -7.16 0.24
C ASP A 110 0.94 -6.63 0.86
N GLU A 111 2.08 -7.31 0.65
CA GLU A 111 3.35 -6.86 1.25
C GLU A 111 3.76 -5.43 0.84
N PRO A 112 3.87 -5.06 -0.46
CA PRO A 112 4.18 -3.69 -0.84
C PRO A 112 3.09 -2.70 -0.44
N TYR A 113 1.81 -3.09 -0.46
CA TYR A 113 0.71 -2.23 0.00
C TYR A 113 0.85 -1.89 1.49
N ILE A 114 1.03 -2.89 2.36
CA ILE A 114 1.16 -2.69 3.80
C ILE A 114 2.44 -1.93 4.14
N GLN A 115 3.56 -2.22 3.46
CA GLN A 115 4.80 -1.44 3.63
C GLN A 115 4.59 0.05 3.28
N ALA A 116 3.91 0.33 2.17
CA ALA A 116 3.59 1.70 1.77
C ALA A 116 2.64 2.39 2.76
N CYS A 117 1.63 1.69 3.28
CA CYS A 117 0.75 2.20 4.34
C CYS A 117 1.55 2.59 5.58
N LEU A 118 2.48 1.74 6.04
CA LEU A 118 3.34 2.04 7.19
C LEU A 118 4.26 3.24 6.94
N ALA A 119 4.77 3.39 5.71
CA ALA A 119 5.62 4.51 5.32
C ALA A 119 4.84 5.83 5.24
N ALA A 120 3.63 5.82 4.68
CA ALA A 120 2.76 7.00 4.55
C ALA A 120 2.08 7.40 5.87
N ARG A 121 1.96 6.46 6.82
CA ARG A 121 1.20 6.61 8.07
C ARG A 121 1.41 7.95 8.80
N PRO A 122 2.64 8.45 9.04
CA PRO A 122 2.81 9.70 9.78
C PRO A 122 2.15 10.90 9.10
N GLY A 123 2.19 10.95 7.76
CA GLY A 123 1.55 12.02 6.99
C GLY A 123 0.03 11.88 6.98
N VAL A 124 -0.48 10.69 6.63
CA VAL A 124 -1.93 10.46 6.54
C VAL A 124 -2.63 10.67 7.88
N ILE A 125 -2.03 10.27 9.01
CA ILE A 125 -2.63 10.51 10.34
C ILE A 125 -2.76 12.00 10.65
N VAL A 126 -1.81 12.82 10.20
CA VAL A 126 -1.80 14.27 10.48
C VAL A 126 -2.74 15.01 9.54
N ASP A 127 -2.71 14.68 8.26
CA ASP A 127 -3.40 15.44 7.21
C ASP A 127 -4.81 14.92 6.91
N ALA A 128 -5.08 13.62 7.15
CA ALA A 128 -6.35 12.95 6.85
C ALA A 128 -6.68 11.83 7.87
N PRO A 129 -6.89 12.18 9.15
CA PRO A 129 -7.16 11.20 10.22
C PRO A 129 -8.39 10.31 9.99
N GLU A 130 -9.46 10.79 9.35
CA GLU A 130 -10.63 9.94 9.07
C GLU A 130 -10.29 8.86 8.03
N TRP A 131 -9.56 9.24 6.97
CA TRP A 131 -9.05 8.29 5.99
C TRP A 131 -8.01 7.33 6.56
N ALA A 132 -7.17 7.79 7.50
CA ALA A 132 -6.23 6.92 8.22
C ALA A 132 -6.95 5.80 9.01
N ASP A 133 -8.05 6.14 9.69
CA ASP A 133 -8.90 5.18 10.41
C ASP A 133 -9.59 4.20 9.44
N ILE A 134 -10.09 4.69 8.30
CA ILE A 134 -10.64 3.83 7.24
C ILE A 134 -9.59 2.84 6.73
N LEU A 135 -8.38 3.30 6.39
CA LEU A 135 -7.29 2.43 5.92
C LEU A 135 -6.95 1.36 6.96
N LEU A 136 -6.79 1.74 8.23
CA LEU A 136 -6.47 0.80 9.29
C LEU A 136 -7.56 -0.27 9.46
N ARG A 137 -8.83 0.13 9.49
CA ARG A 137 -9.96 -0.81 9.58
C ARG A 137 -9.99 -1.76 8.39
N ARG A 138 -9.73 -1.28 7.18
CA ARG A 138 -9.69 -2.12 5.97
C ARG A 138 -8.58 -3.17 6.05
N ILE A 139 -7.39 -2.77 6.49
CA ILE A 139 -6.25 -3.69 6.72
C ILE A 139 -6.60 -4.74 7.79
N GLN A 140 -7.20 -4.33 8.91
CA GLN A 140 -7.55 -5.24 10.00
C GLN A 140 -8.67 -6.23 9.63
N ASN A 141 -9.61 -5.81 8.78
CA ASN A 141 -10.75 -6.61 8.34
C ASN A 141 -10.42 -7.57 7.19
N ASN A 142 -9.22 -7.49 6.62
CA ASN A 142 -8.74 -8.43 5.61
C ASN A 142 -7.68 -9.34 6.25
N ASP A 143 -7.92 -10.66 6.24
CA ASP A 143 -7.05 -11.62 6.92
C ASP A 143 -5.63 -11.68 6.33
N ASP A 144 -5.48 -11.56 5.01
CA ASP A 144 -4.19 -11.59 4.31
C ASP A 144 -3.36 -10.33 4.63
N SER A 145 -3.97 -9.16 4.45
CA SER A 145 -3.38 -7.87 4.81
C SER A 145 -3.02 -7.78 6.30
N ARG A 146 -3.87 -8.30 7.19
CA ARG A 146 -3.62 -8.35 8.63
C ARG A 146 -2.43 -9.26 8.95
N ALA A 147 -2.36 -10.45 8.37
CA ALA A 147 -1.25 -11.38 8.58
C ALA A 147 0.09 -10.78 8.12
N VAL A 148 0.10 -10.05 7.00
CA VAL A 148 1.28 -9.31 6.52
C VAL A 148 1.69 -8.21 7.52
N LEU A 149 0.74 -7.42 8.01
CA LEU A 149 1.01 -6.39 9.02
C LEU A 149 1.63 -6.98 10.29
N GLU A 150 1.05 -8.07 10.81
CA GLU A 150 1.57 -8.77 11.99
C GLU A 150 3.01 -9.27 11.78
N SER A 151 3.28 -9.87 10.61
CA SER A 151 4.61 -10.34 10.23
C SER A 151 5.64 -9.20 10.17
N LEU A 152 5.28 -8.06 9.58
CA LEU A 152 6.16 -6.90 9.49
C LEU A 152 6.46 -6.28 10.87
N LEU A 153 5.45 -6.17 11.73
CA LEU A 153 5.63 -5.70 13.10
C LEU A 153 6.54 -6.66 13.90
N ALA A 154 6.32 -7.97 13.80
CA ALA A 154 7.15 -8.96 14.47
C ALA A 154 8.63 -8.89 14.02
N LYS A 155 8.88 -8.67 12.72
CA LYS A 155 10.24 -8.46 12.18
C LYS A 155 10.89 -7.21 12.76
N ASP A 156 10.16 -6.10 12.84
CA ASP A 156 10.66 -4.83 13.39
C ASP A 156 11.02 -4.97 14.89
N TYR A 157 10.11 -5.55 15.69
CA TYR A 157 10.38 -5.85 17.10
C TYR A 157 11.63 -6.74 17.29
N ALA A 158 11.77 -7.80 16.49
CA ALA A 158 12.94 -8.67 16.54
C ALA A 158 14.24 -7.94 16.17
N GLN A 159 14.18 -7.01 15.21
CA GLN A 159 15.33 -6.21 14.79
C GLN A 159 15.76 -5.21 15.86
N GLN A 160 14.80 -4.53 16.50
CA GLN A 160 15.06 -3.63 17.61
C GLN A 160 15.72 -4.36 18.79
N ASN A 161 15.23 -5.55 19.13
CA ASN A 161 15.81 -6.38 20.21
C ASN A 161 17.22 -6.88 19.88
N ARG A 162 17.52 -7.21 18.61
CA ARG A 162 18.89 -7.54 18.18
C ARG A 162 19.83 -6.35 18.26
N ASN A 163 19.38 -5.17 17.87
CA ASN A 163 20.16 -3.94 17.94
C ASN A 163 20.36 -3.44 19.39
N ALA A 164 19.46 -3.83 20.31
CA ALA A 164 19.55 -3.54 21.74
C ALA A 164 20.39 -4.56 22.53
N ALA A 165 20.88 -5.64 21.90
CA ALA A 165 21.78 -6.58 22.56
C ALA A 165 23.06 -5.84 22.98
N PRO A 166 23.45 -5.89 24.27
CA PRO A 166 24.63 -5.17 24.72
C PRO A 166 25.86 -5.72 24.01
N CYS A 167 26.62 -4.83 23.38
CA CYS A 167 27.97 -5.11 22.92
C CYS A 167 28.75 -5.75 24.08
N ASP A 168 29.19 -7.01 23.91
CA ASP A 168 30.02 -7.81 24.81
C ASP A 168 31.41 -7.21 25.06
N LYS A 169 31.48 -5.91 25.39
CA LYS A 169 32.69 -5.21 25.84
C LYS A 169 32.66 -4.88 27.34
N GLN A 170 31.56 -5.17 28.05
CA GLN A 170 31.49 -4.94 29.51
C GLN A 170 31.83 -6.17 30.37
N GLN A 171 31.86 -7.39 29.82
CA GLN A 171 32.27 -8.58 30.59
C GLN A 171 33.79 -8.77 30.69
N ALA A 172 34.59 -8.05 29.88
CA ALA A 172 36.06 -8.12 29.94
C ALA A 172 36.71 -7.19 30.99
N LEU A 173 35.95 -6.26 31.59
CA LEU A 173 36.47 -5.30 32.58
C LEU A 173 36.17 -5.68 34.04
N LEU A 174 35.27 -6.63 34.29
CA LEU A 174 34.91 -7.10 35.64
C LEU A 174 35.62 -8.40 36.08
N GLN A 175 36.47 -9.00 35.24
CA GLN A 175 37.35 -10.12 35.62
C GLN A 175 38.81 -9.68 35.89
N LYS A 176 39.07 -8.36 35.96
CA LYS A 176 40.41 -7.80 36.24
C LYS A 176 40.46 -6.75 37.36
N ALA A 177 39.41 -6.65 38.19
CA ALA A 177 39.41 -5.79 39.38
C ALA A 177 39.55 -6.64 40.65
#